data_AF-A0A4Y2GVJ6-F1
#
_entry.id   AF-A0A4Y2GVJ6-F1
#
_cell.length_a   1.000
_cell.length_b   1.000
_cell.length_c   1.000
_cell.angle_alpha   90.00
_cell.angle_beta   90.00
_cell.angle_gamma   90.00
#
_symmetry.space_group_name_H-M   'P 1'
#
loop_
_entity.id
_entity.type
_entity.pdbx_description
1 polymer ?
#
loop_
_entity_poly.entity_id
_entity_poly.type
_entity_poly.pdbx_seq_one_letter_code
_entity_poly.pdbx_strand_id
1 'polypeptide(L)'
;MAKELAGALGIENFSASNGWLDRFRIRKNITFRPLCGEAADVDSSSCEYWLERLPLLLAGYDGKDIFNIDETTLFFRALPNKSRIQKSEEARGGKIPKELLTISVCVSAAGEKEKLLFI
;
A
#
# COMPACT_ATOMS: atom_id res chain seq x y z
N MET A 1 -24.67 9.82 7.38
CA MET A 1 -24.82 8.38 7.68
C MET A 1 -25.04 8.04 9.16
N ALA A 2 -24.04 8.07 10.05
CA ALA A 2 -24.25 7.65 11.46
C ALA A 2 -25.20 8.56 12.26
N LYS A 3 -25.13 9.89 12.06
CA LYS A 3 -26.07 10.84 12.68
C LYS A 3 -27.49 10.74 12.14
N GLU A 4 -27.65 10.49 10.84
CA GLU A 4 -28.97 10.30 10.21
C GLU A 4 -29.63 9.01 10.71
N LEU A 5 -28.85 7.93 10.84
CA LEU A 5 -29.34 6.68 11.41
C LEU A 5 -29.75 6.86 12.88
N ALA A 6 -28.96 7.60 13.66
CA ALA A 6 -29.31 7.94 15.04
C ALA A 6 -30.61 8.76 15.12
N GLY A 7 -30.81 9.71 14.20
CA GLY A 7 -32.06 10.45 14.08
C GLY A 7 -33.25 9.56 13.72
N ALA A 8 -33.09 8.64 12.78
CA ALA A 8 -34.13 7.66 12.41
C ALA A 8 -34.47 6.68 13.55
N LEU A 9 -33.51 6.42 14.45
CA LEU A 9 -33.68 5.59 15.64
C LEU A 9 -34.17 6.37 16.87
N GLY A 10 -34.45 7.67 16.74
CA GLY A 10 -34.90 8.51 17.86
C GLY A 10 -33.83 8.78 18.92
N ILE A 11 -32.55 8.59 18.60
CA ILE A 11 -31.44 8.85 19.53
C ILE A 11 -31.06 10.32 19.43
N GLU A 12 -31.62 11.11 20.34
CA GLU A 12 -31.30 12.52 20.47
C GLU A 12 -29.89 12.73 21.03
N ASN A 13 -29.22 13.82 20.62
CA ASN A 13 -27.87 14.20 21.06
C ASN A 13 -26.72 13.24 20.67
N PHE A 14 -26.93 12.34 19.71
CA PHE A 14 -25.87 11.48 19.22
C PHE A 14 -24.72 12.28 18.55
N SER A 15 -23.49 12.10 19.05
CA SER A 15 -22.29 12.73 18.51
C SER A 15 -21.32 11.67 17.99
N ALA A 16 -21.15 11.64 16.66
CA ALA A 16 -20.15 10.82 15.98
C ALA A 16 -18.74 11.44 16.11
N SER A 17 -18.24 11.57 17.33
CA SER A 17 -16.88 12.04 17.61
C SER A 17 -15.83 10.98 17.27
N ASN A 18 -14.57 11.39 17.12
CA ASN A 18 -13.45 10.45 16.94
C ASN A 18 -13.38 9.44 18.09
N GLY A 19 -13.59 9.89 19.34
CA GLY A 19 -13.63 9.01 20.50
C GLY A 19 -14.79 8.02 20.50
N TRP A 20 -15.96 8.39 19.96
CA TRP A 20 -17.06 7.45 19.75
C TRP A 20 -16.69 6.38 18.71
N LEU A 21 -16.09 6.79 17.59
CA LEU A 21 -15.67 5.89 16.52
C LEU A 21 -14.59 4.91 16.99
N ASP A 22 -13.60 5.37 17.75
CA ASP A 22 -12.53 4.52 18.27
C ASP A 22 -13.06 3.48 19.28
N ARG A 23 -13.93 3.91 20.21
CA ARG A 23 -14.58 2.98 21.15
C ARG A 23 -15.49 1.98 20.43
N PHE A 24 -16.21 2.42 19.39
CA PHE A 24 -17.04 1.54 18.57
C PHE A 24 -16.18 0.48 17.87
N ARG A 25 -15.05 0.88 17.27
CA ARG A 25 -14.10 -0.02 16.62
C ARG A 25 -13.57 -1.08 17.59
N ILE A 26 -13.16 -0.66 18.80
CA ILE A 26 -12.68 -1.57 19.85
C ILE A 26 -13.78 -2.57 20.26
N ARG A 27 -14.98 -2.08 20.59
CA ARG A 27 -16.10 -2.96 21.02
C ARG A 27 -16.56 -3.94 19.95
N LYS A 28 -16.40 -3.59 18.68
CA LYS A 28 -16.81 -4.41 17.54
C LYS A 28 -15.65 -5.15 16.87
N ASN A 29 -14.45 -5.10 17.47
CA ASN A 29 -13.24 -5.72 16.96
C ASN A 29 -12.91 -5.36 15.49
N ILE A 30 -13.19 -4.12 15.10
CA ILE A 30 -12.96 -3.63 13.73
C ILE A 30 -11.54 -3.11 13.61
N THR A 31 -10.70 -3.82 12.88
CA THR A 31 -9.32 -3.42 12.55
C THR A 31 -9.22 -2.98 11.09
N PHE A 32 -8.48 -1.90 10.85
CA PHE A 32 -8.06 -1.53 9.50
C PHE A 32 -6.70 -2.15 9.26
N ARG A 33 -6.61 -3.02 8.27
CA ARG A 33 -5.35 -3.54 7.76
C ARG A 33 -5.17 -3.02 6.34
N PRO A 34 -3.93 -2.73 5.88
CA PRO A 34 -3.70 -2.52 4.47
C PRO A 34 -4.17 -3.77 3.73
N LEU A 35 -5.11 -3.61 2.81
CA LEU A 35 -5.50 -4.67 1.90
C LEU A 35 -4.41 -4.71 0.82
N CYS A 36 -3.51 -5.67 0.92
CA CYS A 36 -2.56 -5.95 -0.15
C CYS A 36 -3.34 -6.70 -1.24
N GLY A 37 -3.43 -6.13 -2.45
CA GLY A 37 -4.25 -6.68 -3.53
C GLY A 37 -3.85 -8.11 -3.92
N GLU A 38 -2.57 -8.43 -3.80
CA GLU A 38 -2.01 -9.76 -4.11
C GLU A 38 -2.22 -10.79 -3.00
N ALA A 39 -2.39 -10.34 -1.74
CA ALA A 39 -2.50 -11.25 -0.61
C ALA A 39 -3.81 -12.06 -0.60
N ALA A 40 -4.82 -11.63 -1.36
CA ALA A 40 -6.09 -12.36 -1.50
C ALA A 40 -6.02 -13.50 -2.54
N ASP A 41 -5.05 -13.46 -3.46
CA ASP A 41 -4.92 -14.41 -4.58
C ASP A 41 -3.89 -15.51 -4.33
N VAL A 42 -3.14 -15.42 -3.23
CA VAL A 42 -2.06 -16.36 -2.93
C VAL A 42 -2.58 -17.51 -2.06
N ASP A 43 -2.52 -18.73 -2.60
CA ASP A 43 -2.80 -19.95 -1.87
C ASP A 43 -1.69 -20.26 -0.85
N SER A 44 -2.06 -20.46 0.42
CA SER A 44 -1.11 -20.70 1.50
C SER A 44 -0.32 -22.00 1.31
N SER A 45 -0.94 -23.03 0.72
CA SER A 45 -0.25 -24.31 0.47
C SER A 45 0.83 -24.17 -0.60
N SER A 46 0.59 -23.32 -1.60
CA SER A 46 1.56 -22.95 -2.62
C SER A 46 2.75 -22.19 -2.02
N CYS A 47 2.51 -21.28 -1.07
CA CYS A 47 3.59 -20.61 -0.33
C CYS A 47 4.47 -21.58 0.44
N GLU A 48 3.86 -22.48 1.23
CA GLU A 48 4.58 -23.49 2.02
C GLU A 48 5.46 -24.37 1.13
N TYR A 49 4.88 -24.86 0.02
CA TYR A 49 5.62 -25.64 -0.98
C TYR A 49 6.84 -24.90 -1.56
N TRP A 50 6.68 -23.62 -1.91
CA TRP A 50 7.79 -22.83 -2.46
C TRP A 50 8.83 -22.47 -1.41
N LEU A 51 8.44 -22.26 -0.15
CA LEU A 51 9.36 -22.02 0.97
C LEU A 51 10.28 -23.22 1.20
N GLU A 52 9.80 -24.45 1.02
CA GLU A 52 10.62 -25.67 1.12
C GLU A 52 11.46 -25.90 -0.14
N ARG A 53 10.88 -25.65 -1.33
CA ARG A 53 11.52 -25.98 -2.61
C ARG A 53 12.59 -24.98 -3.03
N LEU A 54 12.40 -23.69 -2.76
CA LEU A 54 13.29 -22.62 -3.25
C LEU A 54 14.73 -22.77 -2.72
N PRO A 55 14.98 -23.03 -1.41
CA PRO A 55 16.34 -23.25 -0.92
C PRO A 55 17.05 -24.43 -1.59
N LEU A 56 16.33 -25.50 -1.91
CA LEU A 56 16.89 -26.68 -2.60
C LEU A 56 17.32 -26.35 -4.03
N LEU A 57 16.54 -25.55 -4.75
CA LEU A 57 16.89 -25.09 -6.10
C LEU A 57 18.11 -24.16 -6.08
N LEU A 58 18.24 -23.35 -5.03
CA LEU A 58 19.32 -22.37 -4.89
C LEU A 58 20.61 -22.93 -4.27
N ALA A 59 20.58 -24.14 -3.70
CA ALA A 59 21.70 -24.71 -2.93
C ALA A 59 23.04 -24.83 -3.69
N GLY A 60 23.03 -24.80 -5.02
CA GLY A 60 24.23 -24.86 -5.86
C GLY A 60 24.78 -23.49 -6.30
N TYR A 61 24.13 -22.39 -5.93
CA TYR A 61 24.48 -21.04 -6.36
C TYR A 61 25.05 -20.23 -5.20
N ASP A 62 26.07 -19.43 -5.47
CA ASP A 62 26.53 -18.43 -4.52
C ASP A 62 25.52 -17.26 -4.46
N GLY A 63 25.47 -16.54 -3.34
CA GLY A 63 24.56 -15.41 -3.19
C GLY A 63 24.74 -14.32 -4.26
N LYS A 64 25.94 -14.18 -4.82
CA LYS A 64 26.19 -13.26 -5.95
C LYS A 64 25.55 -13.71 -7.26
N ASP A 65 25.26 -15.00 -7.42
CA ASP A 65 24.71 -15.60 -8.64
C ASP A 65 23.17 -15.75 -8.57
N ILE A 66 22.57 -15.41 -7.44
CA ILE A 66 21.12 -15.44 -7.21
C ILE A 66 20.58 -14.02 -7.31
N PHE A 67 19.83 -13.71 -8.37
CA PHE A 67 19.26 -12.37 -8.58
C PHE A 67 17.74 -12.38 -8.45
N ASN A 68 17.20 -11.31 -7.87
CA ASN A 68 15.79 -10.94 -7.96
C ASN A 68 15.67 -9.70 -8.84
N ILE A 69 14.70 -9.71 -9.76
CA ILE A 69 14.35 -8.56 -10.58
C ILE A 69 12.87 -8.25 -10.41
N ASP A 70 12.55 -6.98 -10.22
CA ASP A 70 11.17 -6.53 -10.12
C ASP A 70 11.00 -5.16 -10.79
N GLU A 71 9.78 -4.91 -11.29
CA GLU A 71 9.41 -3.66 -11.94
C GLU A 71 8.65 -2.77 -10.95
N THR A 72 9.06 -1.50 -10.90
CA THR A 72 8.32 -0.49 -10.15
C THR A 72 8.03 0.72 -11.01
N THR A 73 6.85 1.30 -10.80
CA THR A 73 6.45 2.51 -11.51
C THR A 73 6.73 3.72 -10.64
N LEU A 74 7.64 4.58 -11.10
CA LEU A 74 7.90 5.88 -10.49
C LEU A 74 6.95 6.92 -11.09
N PHE A 75 6.18 7.58 -10.23
CA PHE A 75 5.41 8.76 -10.63
C PHE A 75 6.35 9.96 -10.79
N PHE A 76 6.76 10.23 -12.02
CA PHE A 76 7.62 11.35 -12.32
C PHE A 76 6.80 12.64 -12.26
N ARG A 77 7.33 13.66 -11.54
CA ARG A 77 6.69 14.98 -11.38
C ARG A 77 5.30 14.97 -10.70
N ALA A 78 4.95 13.93 -9.96
CA ALA A 78 3.75 13.95 -9.15
C ALA A 78 3.82 15.09 -8.12
N LEU A 79 2.85 16.01 -8.19
CA LEU A 79 2.69 17.05 -7.19
C LEU A 79 2.03 16.48 -5.93
N PRO A 80 2.31 17.03 -4.75
CA PRO A 80 1.53 16.74 -3.55
C PRO A 80 0.04 16.92 -3.83
N ASN A 81 -0.72 15.92 -3.43
CA ASN A 81 -2.18 15.88 -3.49
C ASN A 81 -2.85 16.78 -2.42
N LYS A 82 -2.05 17.50 -1.62
CA LYS A 82 -2.48 18.49 -0.62
C LYS A 82 -1.48 19.64 -0.58
N SER A 83 -1.98 20.87 -0.62
CA SER A 83 -1.20 22.10 -0.40
C SER A 83 -1.67 22.79 0.87
N ARG A 84 -0.77 23.44 1.63
CA ARG A 84 -1.16 24.33 2.72
C ARG A 84 -1.63 25.64 2.10
N ILE A 85 -2.93 25.90 2.17
CA ILE A 85 -3.56 27.11 1.61
C ILE A 85 -3.97 28.00 2.78
N GLN A 86 -3.75 29.31 2.65
CA GLN A 86 -4.25 30.29 3.61
C GLN A 86 -5.77 30.38 3.50
N LYS A 87 -6.48 30.48 4.63
CA LYS A 87 -7.96 30.42 4.70
C LYS A 87 -8.69 31.44 3.81
N SER A 88 -8.02 32.51 3.41
CA SER A 88 -8.55 33.59 2.56
C SER A 88 -8.30 33.39 1.07
N GLU A 89 -7.54 32.37 0.66
CA GLU A 89 -7.18 32.13 -0.73
C GLU A 89 -8.02 30.99 -1.32
N GLU A 90 -8.63 31.24 -2.48
CA GLU A 90 -9.17 30.19 -3.31
C GLU A 90 -8.03 29.48 -4.06
N ALA A 91 -7.74 28.23 -3.68
CA ALA A 91 -6.85 27.39 -4.47
C ALA A 91 -7.65 26.45 -5.37
N ARG A 92 -7.35 26.46 -6.66
CA ARG A 92 -7.84 25.47 -7.62
C ARG A 92 -6.77 24.40 -7.81
N GLY A 93 -7.14 23.13 -7.62
CA GLY A 93 -6.23 22.00 -7.86
C GLY A 93 -5.84 21.91 -9.33
N GLY A 94 -4.55 21.65 -9.59
CA GLY A 94 -4.06 21.34 -10.94
C GLY A 94 -4.30 19.89 -11.33
N LYS A 95 -4.28 19.60 -12.63
CA LYS A 95 -4.24 18.21 -13.12
C LYS A 95 -2.88 17.62 -12.73
N ILE A 96 -2.88 16.58 -11.90
CA ILE A 96 -1.64 15.88 -11.53
C ILE A 96 -1.05 15.26 -12.79
N PRO A 97 0.20 15.57 -13.16
CA PRO A 97 0.89 14.89 -14.25
C PRO A 97 0.95 13.41 -13.91
N LYS A 98 0.45 12.56 -14.81
CA LYS A 98 0.54 11.10 -14.69
C LYS A 98 1.69 10.56 -15.53
N GLU A 99 2.80 11.29 -15.56
CA GLU A 99 4.01 10.80 -16.20
C GLU A 99 4.55 9.65 -15.34
N LEU A 100 4.58 8.46 -15.93
CA LEU A 100 5.04 7.24 -15.28
C LEU A 100 6.36 6.86 -15.93
N LEU A 101 7.34 6.57 -15.09
CA LEU A 101 8.60 5.98 -15.50
C LEU A 101 8.66 4.58 -14.91
N THR A 102 8.59 3.57 -15.76
CA THR A 102 8.78 2.18 -15.34
C THR A 102 10.27 1.92 -15.24
N ILE A 103 10.70 1.41 -14.08
CA ILE A 103 12.07 1.01 -13.85
C ILE A 103 12.10 -0.45 -13.39
N SER A 104 13.02 -1.23 -13.94
CA SER A 104 13.35 -2.55 -13.38
C SER A 104 14.56 -2.43 -12.47
N VAL A 105 14.44 -3.02 -11.29
CA VAL A 105 15.50 -3.08 -10.28
C VAL A 105 15.93 -4.54 -10.18
N CYS A 106 17.22 -4.81 -10.35
CA CYS A 106 17.79 -6.14 -10.25
C CYS A 106 18.89 -6.15 -9.18
N VAL A 107 18.79 -7.07 -8.21
CA VAL A 107 19.68 -7.16 -7.06
C VAL A 107 20.03 -8.62 -6.76
N SER A 108 21.30 -8.91 -6.51
CA SER A 108 21.74 -10.23 -6.07
C SER A 108 21.45 -10.47 -4.59
N ALA A 109 21.40 -11.73 -4.16
CA ALA A 109 21.25 -12.08 -2.74
C ALA A 109 22.46 -11.63 -1.89
N ALA A 110 23.63 -11.41 -2.53
CA ALA A 110 24.79 -10.77 -1.90
C ALA A 110 24.67 -9.23 -1.79
N GLY A 111 23.64 -8.63 -2.39
CA GLY A 111 23.36 -7.20 -2.35
C GLY A 111 24.00 -6.40 -3.49
N GLU A 112 24.56 -7.06 -4.50
CA GLU A 112 25.08 -6.40 -5.70
C GLU A 112 23.91 -5.88 -6.54
N LYS A 113 24.01 -4.64 -7.01
CA LYS A 113 22.94 -3.95 -7.72
C LYS A 113 23.34 -3.74 -9.16
N GLU A 114 22.50 -4.24 -10.06
CA GLU A 114 22.64 -3.94 -11.48
C GLU A 114 22.18 -2.51 -11.78
N LYS A 115 22.58 -2.01 -12.96
CA LYS A 115 22.12 -0.70 -13.43
C LYS A 115 20.60 -0.72 -13.60
N LEU A 116 19.96 0.38 -13.20
CA LEU A 116 18.53 0.57 -13.45
C LEU A 116 18.23 0.49 -14.94
N LEU A 117 17.25 -0.34 -15.28
CA LEU A 117 16.72 -0.44 -16.64
C LEU A 117 15.45 0.42 -16.70
N PHE A 118 15.41 1.33 -17.67
CA PHE A 118 14.22 2.12 -17.97
C PHE A 118 13.48 1.42 -19.11
N ILE A 119 12.21 1.11 -18.89
CA ILE A 119 11.32 0.44 -19.85
C ILE A 119 10.41 1.47 -20.52
#